data_AF-A0A935JUJ6-F1
#
_entry.id   AF-A0A935JUJ6-F1
#
_cell.length_a   1.000
_cell.length_b   1.000
_cell.length_c   1.000
_cell.angle_alpha   90.00
_cell.angle_beta   90.00
_cell.angle_gamma   90.00
#
_symmetry.space_group_name_H-M   'P 1'
#
loop_
_entity.id
_entity.type
_entity.pdbx_description
1 polymer ?
#
loop_
_entity_poly.entity_id
_entity_poly.type
_entity_poly.pdbx_seq_one_letter_code
_entity_poly.pdbx_strand_id
1 'polypeptide(L)'
;MALQPVEWVLVIYYGPEAHRATYGRQVKSNRYTKDYIQLSRKAEFLETISNIFPVAGGVGSVSLTYQWPKGTTAGSLVFLSADRPHLKWETSLGAPKAWKMSLTPSDASAETIPGDASHLDFDAAENELALLASRGAGQPYLLAIKLRDEPNKLHLRAYLENPTDEFRWADMGLVPEAIRILSAKTSQTSALKWSTFQSGGIALGTTVEDALLRLIESTDPKTVINGFDPETGRRLATYWRQPGYGLFFDPTRNHDAWFQSVPVSERSKVSADEILTLLNETFPPVPQGDAAAERSEPDPDEVEVFRDQIQRRDFEVPDSTATVKTRGSAQKAFADQVKTNYGFRCAITGIVTKDFLIAAHIVPWSKDQTIRLDPSNGICLSLIMDRAFEKGFLLIEDDYTIRIDWDKIGDDEGLLSQLAPYDGQKLNAPAKEVPKVSYLERRRKIVVSTE
;
A
#
# COMPACT_ATOMS: atom_id res chain seq x y z
N MET A 1 1.77 -9.39 -3.76
CA MET A 1 1.70 -8.03 -3.18
C MET A 1 2.91 -7.87 -2.27
N ALA A 2 3.48 -6.68 -2.18
CA ALA A 2 4.70 -6.46 -1.42
C ALA A 2 4.42 -6.40 0.09
N LEU A 3 5.42 -6.77 0.90
CA LEU A 3 5.48 -6.46 2.33
C LEU A 3 5.22 -4.96 2.56
N GLN A 4 4.34 -4.64 3.49
CA GLN A 4 3.96 -3.25 3.79
C GLN A 4 4.32 -2.88 5.24
N PRO A 5 4.73 -1.63 5.49
CA PRO A 5 5.13 -1.19 6.82
C PRO A 5 3.92 -1.15 7.77
N VAL A 6 4.10 -1.71 8.95
CA VAL A 6 3.11 -1.77 10.02
C VAL A 6 3.10 -0.46 10.78
N GLU A 7 1.90 0.09 10.99
CA GLU A 7 1.68 1.32 11.75
C GLU A 7 1.20 1.02 13.17
N TRP A 8 0.28 0.06 13.32
CA TRP A 8 -0.34 -0.27 14.60
C TRP A 8 -0.84 -1.71 14.64
N VAL A 9 -0.77 -2.31 15.82
CA VAL A 9 -1.31 -3.65 16.09
C VAL A 9 -2.11 -3.64 17.38
N LEU A 10 -3.33 -4.18 17.32
CA LEU A 10 -4.14 -4.54 18.47
C LEU A 10 -4.14 -6.06 18.63
N VAL A 11 -3.85 -6.50 19.85
CA VAL A 11 -3.94 -7.90 20.28
C VAL A 11 -5.11 -8.05 21.25
N ILE A 12 -5.93 -9.07 20.99
CA ILE A 12 -7.11 -9.42 21.78
C ILE A 12 -6.93 -10.86 22.27
N TYR A 13 -6.91 -11.04 23.58
CA TYR A 13 -6.99 -12.35 24.23
C TYR A 13 -8.34 -13.00 23.92
N TYR A 14 -8.33 -14.21 23.37
CA TYR A 14 -9.55 -14.95 23.08
C TYR A 14 -10.11 -15.60 24.35
N GLY A 15 -10.82 -14.79 25.14
CA GLY A 15 -11.61 -15.22 26.30
C GLY A 15 -13.12 -15.24 26.03
N PRO A 16 -13.96 -15.41 27.07
CA PRO A 16 -15.42 -15.52 26.91
C PRO A 16 -16.08 -14.40 26.13
N GLU A 17 -15.65 -13.15 26.32
CA GLU A 17 -16.25 -12.00 25.63
C GLU A 17 -15.90 -11.97 24.13
N ALA A 18 -14.65 -12.27 23.77
CA ALA A 18 -14.23 -12.38 22.38
C ALA A 18 -14.88 -13.59 21.71
N HIS A 19 -14.98 -14.71 22.42
CA HIS A 19 -15.69 -15.89 21.96
C HIS A 19 -17.15 -15.59 21.63
N ARG A 20 -17.93 -15.05 22.57
CA ARG A 20 -19.35 -14.72 22.35
C ARG A 20 -19.56 -13.76 21.19
N ALA A 21 -18.71 -12.73 21.08
CA ALA A 21 -18.81 -11.77 19.98
C ALA A 21 -18.53 -12.44 18.62
N THR A 22 -17.46 -13.23 18.52
CA THR A 22 -17.04 -13.86 17.25
C THR A 22 -17.86 -15.08 16.87
N TYR A 23 -18.47 -15.76 17.84
CA TYR A 23 -19.38 -16.88 17.59
C TYR A 23 -20.61 -16.42 16.79
N GLY A 24 -21.16 -15.26 17.15
CA GLY A 24 -22.29 -14.61 16.48
C GLY A 24 -23.59 -14.66 17.28
N ARG A 25 -24.65 -14.12 16.69
CA ARG A 25 -25.95 -13.85 17.35
C ARG A 25 -27.00 -14.94 17.18
N GLN A 26 -26.62 -16.10 16.64
CA GLN A 26 -27.50 -17.23 16.38
C GLN A 26 -27.90 -18.00 17.65
N VAL A 27 -27.10 -17.89 18.71
CA VAL A 27 -27.35 -18.58 19.99
C VAL A 27 -28.54 -17.93 20.68
N LYS A 28 -29.50 -18.75 21.14
CA LYS A 28 -30.72 -18.31 21.82
C LYS A 28 -30.43 -17.86 23.26
N SER A 29 -29.69 -16.77 23.42
CA SER A 29 -29.26 -16.23 24.71
C SER A 29 -29.11 -14.72 24.67
N ASN A 30 -29.36 -14.05 25.80
CA ASN A 30 -29.09 -12.61 25.94
C ASN A 30 -27.60 -12.28 26.00
N ARG A 31 -26.71 -13.29 26.10
CA ARG A 31 -25.26 -13.12 26.15
C ARG A 31 -24.57 -13.11 24.77
N TYR A 32 -25.22 -13.63 23.75
CA TYR A 32 -24.71 -13.69 22.37
C TYR A 32 -25.41 -12.64 21.49
N THR A 33 -25.25 -11.38 21.86
CA THR A 33 -25.94 -10.24 21.22
C THR A 33 -25.00 -9.28 20.50
N LYS A 34 -23.69 -9.45 20.69
CA LYS A 34 -22.67 -8.52 20.20
C LYS A 34 -22.28 -8.85 18.76
N ASP A 35 -22.15 -7.80 17.95
CA ASP A 35 -21.54 -7.79 16.62
C ASP A 35 -20.30 -6.87 16.59
N TYR A 36 -19.62 -6.78 17.74
CA TYR A 36 -18.46 -5.95 17.92
C TYR A 36 -17.51 -6.48 19.00
N ILE A 37 -16.24 -6.08 18.92
CA ILE A 37 -15.26 -6.18 20.01
C ILE A 37 -15.17 -4.83 20.72
N GLN A 38 -15.46 -4.80 22.02
CA GLN A 38 -15.28 -3.61 22.85
C GLN A 38 -13.78 -3.31 22.99
N LEU A 39 -13.42 -2.04 22.90
CA LEU A 39 -12.05 -1.55 23.03
C LEU A 39 -11.80 -0.87 24.38
N SER A 40 -10.55 -0.48 24.62
CA SER A 40 -10.11 0.18 25.85
C SER A 40 -10.71 1.58 26.03
N ARG A 41 -11.09 1.94 27.26
CA ARG A 41 -11.52 3.32 27.63
C ARG A 41 -10.35 4.24 28.02
N LYS A 42 -9.12 3.72 28.05
CA LYS A 42 -7.98 4.48 28.54
C LYS A 42 -7.69 5.67 27.63
N ALA A 43 -7.37 6.83 28.22
CA ALA A 43 -7.05 8.04 27.46
C ALA A 43 -5.92 7.81 26.42
N GLU A 44 -4.84 7.13 26.82
CA GLU A 44 -3.74 6.74 25.93
C GLU A 44 -4.21 5.97 24.68
N PHE A 45 -5.21 5.10 24.83
CA PHE A 45 -5.78 4.35 23.73
C PHE A 45 -6.61 5.23 22.80
N LEU A 46 -7.46 6.07 23.38
CA LEU A 46 -8.37 6.96 22.66
C LEU A 46 -7.60 7.97 21.82
N GLU A 47 -6.52 8.52 22.35
CA GLU A 47 -5.62 9.42 21.63
C GLU A 47 -4.92 8.69 20.47
N THR A 48 -4.34 7.52 20.76
CA THR A 48 -3.66 6.69 19.75
C THR A 48 -4.60 6.36 18.59
N ILE A 49 -5.82 5.89 18.87
CA ILE A 49 -6.74 5.45 17.84
C ILE A 49 -7.33 6.61 17.02
N SER A 50 -7.49 7.79 17.64
CA SER A 50 -7.92 9.01 16.94
C SER A 50 -6.85 9.53 15.97
N ASN A 51 -5.56 9.31 16.28
CA ASN A 51 -4.46 9.66 15.38
C ASN A 51 -4.36 8.68 14.20
N ILE A 52 -4.61 7.39 14.43
CA ILE A 52 -4.54 6.35 13.39
C ILE A 52 -5.74 6.40 12.45
N PHE A 53 -6.92 6.69 13.00
CA PHE A 53 -8.18 6.77 12.26
C PHE A 53 -8.80 8.16 12.49
N PRO A 54 -8.31 9.20 11.78
CA PRO A 54 -8.81 10.55 11.96
C PRO A 54 -10.30 10.65 11.58
N VAL A 55 -11.09 11.29 12.42
CA VAL A 55 -12.51 11.57 12.19
C VAL A 55 -12.71 13.07 12.07
N ALA A 56 -13.32 13.53 10.99
CA ALA A 56 -13.77 14.91 10.88
C ALA A 56 -14.72 15.23 12.06
N GLY A 57 -14.27 16.07 13.00
CA GLY A 57 -15.06 16.52 14.14
C GLY A 57 -15.06 15.64 15.41
N GLY A 58 -14.28 14.54 15.48
CA GLY A 58 -14.04 13.78 16.72
C GLY A 58 -15.25 13.07 17.35
N VAL A 59 -16.43 13.13 16.70
CA VAL A 59 -17.67 12.49 17.16
C VAL A 59 -18.23 11.64 16.02
N GLY A 60 -18.20 10.31 16.16
CA GLY A 60 -18.82 9.41 15.19
C GLY A 60 -18.20 8.03 15.07
N SER A 61 -18.37 7.45 13.88
CA SER A 61 -17.83 6.16 13.46
C SER A 61 -17.06 6.29 12.16
N VAL A 62 -15.94 5.59 12.04
CA VAL A 62 -15.17 5.46 10.80
C VAL A 62 -15.52 4.13 10.15
N SER A 63 -15.91 4.16 8.88
CA SER A 63 -16.11 2.95 8.08
C SER A 63 -14.77 2.22 7.92
N LEU A 64 -14.76 0.92 8.15
CA LEU A 64 -13.57 0.08 8.05
C LEU A 64 -13.80 -1.08 7.07
N THR A 65 -12.73 -1.45 6.38
CA THR A 65 -12.63 -2.74 5.69
C THR A 65 -11.78 -3.68 6.53
N TYR A 66 -12.37 -4.77 7.00
CA TYR A 66 -11.65 -5.88 7.61
C TYR A 66 -11.17 -6.83 6.51
N GLN A 67 -9.87 -7.13 6.46
CA GLN A 67 -9.27 -7.93 5.39
C GLN A 67 -8.48 -9.15 5.94
N TRP A 68 -8.59 -10.27 5.24
CA TRP A 68 -7.72 -11.44 5.37
C TRP A 68 -7.35 -11.95 3.96
N PRO A 69 -6.43 -12.92 3.80
CA PRO A 69 -5.85 -13.23 2.49
C PRO A 69 -6.84 -13.54 1.37
N LYS A 70 -7.97 -14.19 1.72
CA LYS A 70 -9.00 -14.63 0.79
C LYS A 70 -10.38 -14.06 1.13
N GLY A 71 -10.44 -12.83 1.63
CA GLY A 71 -11.72 -12.18 1.84
C GLY A 71 -11.66 -10.86 2.60
N THR A 72 -12.78 -10.15 2.53
CA THR A 72 -13.00 -8.91 3.24
C THR A 72 -14.41 -8.90 3.82
N THR A 73 -14.64 -8.05 4.82
CA THR A 73 -15.98 -7.67 5.26
C THR A 73 -16.00 -6.21 5.68
N ALA A 74 -17.14 -5.56 5.49
CA ALA A 74 -17.35 -4.21 5.96
C ALA A 74 -17.54 -4.18 7.49
N GLY A 75 -17.12 -3.07 8.09
CA GLY A 75 -17.30 -2.78 9.49
C GLY A 75 -17.13 -1.31 9.79
N SER A 76 -17.04 -0.97 11.06
CA SER A 76 -16.77 0.38 11.52
C SER A 76 -16.04 0.40 12.85
N LEU A 77 -15.20 1.41 13.05
CA LEU A 77 -14.70 1.79 14.35
C LEU A 77 -15.62 2.87 14.92
N VAL A 78 -16.30 2.56 16.01
CA VAL A 78 -17.18 3.52 16.70
C VAL A 78 -16.40 4.13 17.86
N PHE A 79 -16.20 5.45 17.86
CA PHE A 79 -15.42 6.16 18.88
C PHE A 79 -16.27 6.50 20.12
N LEU A 80 -17.47 7.01 19.86
CA LEU A 80 -18.43 7.41 20.89
C LEU A 80 -19.73 6.63 20.69
N SER A 81 -19.87 5.56 21.47
CA SER A 81 -21.18 5.01 21.83
C SER A 81 -21.46 5.36 23.27
N ALA A 82 -22.70 5.16 23.75
CA ALA A 82 -23.09 5.39 25.14
C ALA A 82 -22.22 4.63 26.19
N ASP A 83 -21.27 3.78 25.77
CA ASP A 83 -20.54 2.88 26.65
C ASP A 83 -19.01 2.85 26.39
N ARG A 84 -18.53 2.34 25.25
CA ARG A 84 -17.09 2.14 24.94
C ARG A 84 -16.81 2.28 23.44
N PRO A 85 -15.58 2.67 23.04
CA PRO A 85 -15.15 2.48 21.66
C PRO A 85 -15.19 1.00 21.29
N HIS A 86 -15.52 0.66 20.04
CA HIS A 86 -15.62 -0.74 19.61
C HIS A 86 -15.39 -0.93 18.10
N LEU A 87 -14.86 -2.09 17.74
CA LEU A 87 -14.75 -2.57 16.35
C LEU A 87 -16.02 -3.35 16.01
N LYS A 88 -16.90 -2.74 15.21
CA LYS A 88 -18.18 -3.31 14.78
C LYS A 88 -18.08 -3.91 13.38
N TRP A 89 -18.70 -5.06 13.16
CA TRP A 89 -18.94 -5.60 11.82
C TRP A 89 -20.43 -5.58 11.47
N GLU A 90 -20.72 -5.74 10.20
CA GLU A 90 -22.09 -5.80 9.69
C GLU A 90 -22.82 -7.03 10.25
N THR A 91 -23.94 -6.81 10.95
CA THR A 91 -24.66 -7.86 11.68
C THR A 91 -25.12 -8.98 10.74
N SER A 92 -25.54 -8.61 9.52
CA SER A 92 -26.04 -9.55 8.51
C SER A 92 -24.94 -10.46 7.92
N LEU A 93 -23.68 -10.00 7.93
CA LEU A 93 -22.52 -10.77 7.46
C LEU A 93 -21.91 -11.63 8.57
N GLY A 94 -22.16 -11.26 9.83
CA GLY A 94 -21.58 -11.92 11.00
C GLY A 94 -20.11 -11.54 11.23
N ALA A 95 -19.49 -12.19 12.22
CA ALA A 95 -18.11 -11.88 12.57
C ALA A 95 -17.14 -12.18 11.41
N PRO A 96 -16.03 -11.42 11.29
CA PRO A 96 -15.02 -11.67 10.26
C PRO A 96 -14.50 -13.11 10.31
N LYS A 97 -14.41 -13.78 9.16
CA LYS A 97 -13.98 -15.19 9.08
C LYS A 97 -12.64 -15.44 9.76
N ALA A 98 -11.68 -14.52 9.63
CA ALA A 98 -10.38 -14.61 10.30
C ALA A 98 -10.44 -14.76 11.83
N TRP A 99 -11.56 -14.38 12.45
CA TRP A 99 -11.78 -14.48 13.90
C TRP A 99 -12.86 -15.49 14.29
N LYS A 100 -13.45 -16.21 13.31
CA LYS A 100 -14.46 -17.24 13.56
C LYS A 100 -13.82 -18.61 13.79
N MET A 101 -14.54 -19.44 14.52
CA MET A 101 -14.25 -20.87 14.65
C MET A 101 -14.59 -21.63 13.37
N SER A 102 -13.87 -22.72 13.10
CA SER A 102 -14.13 -23.67 12.02
C SER A 102 -13.94 -25.11 12.50
N LEU A 103 -14.74 -26.03 11.96
CA LEU A 103 -14.62 -27.46 12.26
C LEU A 103 -13.30 -28.06 11.76
N THR A 104 -12.76 -27.50 10.67
CA THR A 104 -11.56 -28.00 9.98
C THR A 104 -10.68 -26.82 9.55
N PRO A 105 -10.08 -26.06 10.49
CA PRO A 105 -9.19 -24.98 10.12
C PRO A 105 -7.88 -25.55 9.57
N SER A 106 -7.29 -24.85 8.61
CA SER A 106 -6.01 -25.20 8.01
C SER A 106 -5.22 -23.94 7.66
N ASP A 107 -3.96 -24.12 7.28
CA ASP A 107 -3.09 -23.05 6.78
C ASP A 107 -3.68 -22.32 5.54
N ALA A 108 -4.60 -22.98 4.82
CA ALA A 108 -5.27 -22.45 3.64
C ALA A 108 -6.62 -21.77 3.91
N SER A 109 -7.26 -22.01 5.07
CA SER A 109 -8.54 -21.40 5.47
C SER A 109 -8.34 -19.98 6.01
N ALA A 110 -9.44 -19.22 6.11
CA ALA A 110 -9.41 -17.91 6.77
C ALA A 110 -9.49 -18.09 8.29
N GLU A 111 -10.35 -19.00 8.73
CA GLU A 111 -10.60 -19.38 10.11
C GLU A 111 -9.41 -20.18 10.67
N THR A 112 -8.85 -19.74 11.80
CA THR A 112 -7.72 -20.42 12.48
C THR A 112 -8.17 -21.23 13.71
N ILE A 113 -9.24 -20.81 14.38
CA ILE A 113 -9.64 -21.37 15.67
C ILE A 113 -10.48 -22.64 15.45
N PRO A 114 -10.09 -23.82 15.97
CA PRO A 114 -10.89 -25.03 15.81
C PRO A 114 -12.15 -24.98 16.69
N GLY A 115 -13.31 -25.19 16.10
CA GLY A 115 -14.59 -25.21 16.80
C GLY A 115 -15.81 -25.26 15.90
N ASP A 116 -16.94 -25.65 16.48
CA ASP A 116 -18.23 -25.61 15.83
C ASP A 116 -18.95 -24.31 16.18
N ALA A 117 -19.08 -23.40 15.20
CA ALA A 117 -19.79 -22.14 15.35
C ALA A 117 -21.29 -22.23 15.04
N SER A 118 -21.87 -23.44 14.94
CA SER A 118 -23.26 -23.64 14.50
C SER A 118 -24.27 -23.91 15.61
N HIS A 119 -23.82 -24.10 16.86
CA HIS A 119 -24.73 -24.39 17.97
C HIS A 119 -25.69 -23.22 18.21
N LEU A 120 -26.93 -23.57 18.55
CA LEU A 120 -27.99 -22.60 18.85
C LEU A 120 -28.26 -22.50 20.36
N ASP A 121 -27.83 -23.48 21.14
CA ASP A 121 -27.97 -23.49 22.58
C ASP A 121 -26.74 -22.91 23.28
N PHE A 122 -26.99 -22.28 24.42
CA PHE A 122 -25.97 -21.53 25.15
C PHE A 122 -24.87 -22.44 25.71
N ASP A 123 -25.24 -23.59 26.26
CA ASP A 123 -24.29 -24.47 26.93
C ASP A 123 -23.33 -25.13 25.94
N ALA A 124 -23.80 -25.58 24.77
CA ALA A 124 -22.94 -26.10 23.71
C ALA A 124 -22.03 -25.01 23.15
N ALA A 125 -22.56 -23.80 22.91
CA ALA A 125 -21.75 -22.69 22.43
C ALA A 125 -20.64 -22.31 23.42
N GLU A 126 -20.91 -22.21 24.72
CA GLU A 126 -19.88 -21.92 25.73
C GLU A 126 -18.89 -23.10 25.90
N ASN A 127 -19.36 -24.34 25.72
CA ASN A 127 -18.52 -25.52 25.79
C ASN A 127 -17.47 -25.55 24.66
N GLU A 128 -17.76 -24.96 23.50
CA GLU A 128 -16.77 -24.83 22.42
C GLU A 128 -15.51 -24.09 22.87
N LEU A 129 -15.66 -23.04 23.69
CA LEU A 129 -14.52 -22.33 24.29
C LEU A 129 -13.72 -23.21 25.24
N ALA A 130 -14.40 -24.00 26.07
CA ALA A 130 -13.76 -24.90 27.04
C ALA A 130 -12.99 -26.04 26.34
N LEU A 131 -13.44 -26.47 25.17
CA LEU A 131 -12.84 -27.56 24.41
C LEU A 131 -11.57 -27.16 23.63
N LEU A 132 -11.30 -25.87 23.43
CA LEU A 132 -10.17 -25.39 22.61
C LEU A 132 -8.83 -26.03 22.97
N ALA A 133 -8.46 -25.99 24.25
CA ALA A 133 -7.19 -26.56 24.72
C ALA A 133 -7.14 -28.08 24.48
N SER A 134 -8.25 -28.78 24.75
CA SER A 134 -8.35 -30.24 24.53
C SER A 134 -8.32 -30.64 23.05
N ARG A 135 -8.73 -29.73 22.16
CA ARG A 135 -8.64 -29.87 20.70
C ARG A 135 -7.28 -29.43 20.15
N GLY A 136 -6.31 -29.12 21.01
CA GLY A 136 -4.95 -28.78 20.60
C GLY A 136 -4.73 -27.33 20.17
N ALA A 137 -5.73 -26.45 20.32
CA ALA A 137 -5.61 -25.04 19.95
C ALA A 137 -4.75 -24.21 20.91
N GLY A 138 -4.49 -24.70 22.12
CA GLY A 138 -3.88 -23.90 23.18
C GLY A 138 -4.71 -22.66 23.51
N GLN A 139 -4.06 -21.49 23.57
CA GLN A 139 -4.72 -20.19 23.80
C GLN A 139 -4.75 -19.35 22.52
N PRO A 140 -5.93 -19.06 21.94
CA PRO A 140 -6.01 -18.19 20.77
C PRO A 140 -5.85 -16.70 21.11
N TYR A 141 -5.39 -15.94 20.13
CA TYR A 141 -5.30 -14.49 20.12
C TYR A 141 -5.80 -13.94 18.80
N LEU A 142 -6.61 -12.89 18.84
CA LEU A 142 -7.05 -12.17 17.65
C LEU A 142 -6.18 -10.93 17.45
N LEU A 143 -5.69 -10.73 16.24
CA LEU A 143 -4.87 -9.58 15.87
C LEU A 143 -5.64 -8.71 14.86
N ALA A 144 -5.60 -7.40 15.06
CA ALA A 144 -5.97 -6.39 14.08
C ALA A 144 -4.73 -5.55 13.75
N ILE A 145 -4.31 -5.58 12.49
CA ILE A 145 -3.09 -4.94 12.00
C ILE A 145 -3.47 -3.78 11.08
N LYS A 146 -2.95 -2.59 11.38
CA LYS A 146 -3.03 -1.41 10.52
C LYS A 146 -1.69 -1.23 9.81
N LEU A 147 -1.73 -1.17 8.48
CA LEU A 147 -0.58 -0.86 7.63
C LEU A 147 -0.58 0.64 7.32
N ARG A 148 0.61 1.21 7.08
CA ARG A 148 0.71 2.61 6.66
C ARG A 148 0.09 2.79 5.28
N ASP A 149 -0.35 4.02 5.01
CA ASP A 149 -0.95 4.45 3.74
C ASP A 149 -2.27 3.73 3.38
N GLU A 150 -2.81 2.90 4.27
CA GLU A 150 -4.15 2.33 4.15
C GLU A 150 -5.10 3.01 5.15
N PRO A 151 -5.87 4.05 4.77
CA PRO A 151 -6.58 4.90 5.73
C PRO A 151 -7.60 4.12 6.58
N ASN A 152 -8.46 3.32 5.94
CA ASN A 152 -9.64 2.72 6.57
C ASN A 152 -9.64 1.18 6.52
N LYS A 153 -8.46 0.57 6.69
CA LYS A 153 -8.31 -0.89 6.57
C LYS A 153 -7.64 -1.51 7.80
N LEU A 154 -8.15 -2.66 8.21
CA LEU A 154 -7.55 -3.50 9.24
C LEU A 154 -7.40 -4.94 8.74
N HIS A 155 -6.17 -5.42 8.73
CA HIS A 155 -5.87 -6.82 8.40
C HIS A 155 -6.06 -7.67 9.65
N LEU A 156 -6.91 -8.68 9.56
CA LEU A 156 -7.29 -9.51 10.69
C LEU A 156 -6.58 -10.86 10.61
N ARG A 157 -6.03 -11.32 11.73
CA ARG A 157 -5.44 -12.65 11.89
C ARG A 157 -5.83 -13.25 13.23
N ALA A 158 -5.67 -14.57 13.36
CA ALA A 158 -5.70 -15.26 14.63
C ALA A 158 -4.46 -16.17 14.74
N TYR A 159 -3.85 -16.22 15.92
CA TYR A 159 -2.70 -17.07 16.23
C TYR A 159 -2.95 -17.84 17.52
N LEU A 160 -2.28 -18.97 17.67
CA LEU A 160 -2.46 -19.91 18.76
C LEU A 160 -1.19 -19.98 19.60
N GLU A 161 -1.29 -19.78 20.90
CA GLU A 161 -0.18 -19.95 21.83
C GLU A 161 -0.18 -21.38 22.39
N ASN A 162 0.98 -22.04 22.28
CA ASN A 162 1.20 -23.44 22.63
C ASN A 162 0.20 -24.43 21.96
N PRO A 163 0.03 -24.38 20.63
CA PRO A 163 -0.77 -25.36 19.92
C PRO A 163 -0.10 -26.74 19.89
N THR A 164 -0.88 -27.79 19.62
CA THR A 164 -0.34 -29.11 19.25
C THR A 164 0.28 -29.09 17.85
N ASP A 165 1.03 -30.14 17.49
CA ASP A 165 1.69 -30.26 16.19
C ASP A 165 0.75 -30.05 14.98
N GLU A 166 -0.51 -30.48 15.09
CA GLU A 166 -1.56 -30.27 14.09
C GLU A 166 -1.79 -28.79 13.74
N PHE A 167 -1.64 -27.87 14.71
CA PHE A 167 -1.91 -26.44 14.54
C PHE A 167 -0.65 -25.57 14.56
N ARG A 168 0.55 -26.16 14.44
CA ARG A 168 1.82 -25.41 14.44
C ARG A 168 1.94 -24.36 13.34
N TRP A 169 1.19 -24.50 12.25
CA TRP A 169 1.11 -23.49 11.19
C TRP A 169 0.48 -22.17 11.66
N ALA A 170 -0.23 -22.16 12.79
CA ALA A 170 -0.84 -20.99 13.41
C ALA A 170 -0.15 -20.52 14.69
N ASP A 171 1.02 -21.07 15.01
CA ASP A 171 1.71 -20.82 16.27
C ASP A 171 2.06 -19.33 16.46
N MET A 172 1.82 -18.80 17.66
CA MET A 172 2.21 -17.46 18.09
C MET A 172 3.72 -17.22 17.95
N GLY A 173 4.54 -18.29 17.93
CA GLY A 173 5.97 -18.24 17.61
C GLY A 173 6.29 -17.66 16.22
N LEU A 174 5.35 -17.71 15.27
CA LEU A 174 5.47 -17.11 13.93
C LEU A 174 5.30 -15.58 13.95
N VAL A 175 4.85 -15.02 15.07
CA VAL A 175 4.61 -13.59 15.24
C VAL A 175 5.88 -12.94 15.84
N PRO A 176 6.26 -11.72 15.43
CA PRO A 176 7.43 -11.00 15.96
C PRO A 176 7.44 -10.87 17.48
N GLU A 177 8.64 -10.87 18.06
CA GLU A 177 8.83 -10.83 19.51
C GLU A 177 8.09 -9.66 20.18
N ALA A 178 8.12 -8.48 19.59
CA ALA A 178 7.42 -7.30 20.12
C ALA A 178 5.91 -7.54 20.31
N ILE A 179 5.27 -8.27 19.39
CA ILE A 179 3.84 -8.59 19.47
C ILE A 179 3.61 -9.78 20.40
N ARG A 180 4.53 -10.75 20.49
CA ARG A 180 4.44 -11.82 21.49
C ARG A 180 4.51 -11.27 22.92
N ILE A 181 5.43 -10.35 23.18
CA ILE A 181 5.53 -9.62 24.46
C ILE A 181 4.24 -8.83 24.73
N LEU A 182 3.65 -8.23 23.70
CA LEU A 182 2.37 -7.53 23.81
C LEU A 182 1.22 -8.49 24.16
N SER A 183 1.19 -9.66 23.53
CA SER A 183 0.19 -10.71 23.74
C SER A 183 0.26 -11.30 25.15
N ALA A 184 1.46 -11.59 25.65
CA ALA A 184 1.70 -12.09 27.00
C ALA A 184 1.25 -11.13 28.12
N LYS A 185 1.05 -9.84 27.81
CA LYS A 185 0.51 -8.83 28.74
C LYS A 185 -1.03 -8.78 28.75
N THR A 186 -1.69 -9.59 27.93
CA THR A 186 -3.15 -9.72 27.95
C THR A 186 -3.57 -10.87 28.87
N SER A 187 -4.84 -10.87 29.26
CA SER A 187 -5.45 -11.94 30.06
C SER A 187 -6.97 -11.89 29.91
N GLN A 188 -7.69 -12.83 30.51
CA GLN A 188 -9.15 -12.79 30.54
C GLN A 188 -9.73 -11.50 31.15
N THR A 189 -9.04 -10.90 32.14
CA THR A 189 -9.45 -9.65 32.80
C THR A 189 -8.85 -8.40 32.16
N SER A 190 -7.79 -8.55 31.36
CA SER A 190 -7.13 -7.48 30.61
C SER A 190 -6.95 -7.89 29.15
N ALA A 191 -8.07 -8.11 28.47
CA ALA A 191 -8.09 -8.81 27.18
C ALA A 191 -7.41 -8.05 26.02
N LEU A 192 -7.08 -6.77 26.19
CA LEU A 192 -6.58 -5.93 25.10
C LEU A 192 -5.23 -5.32 25.43
N LYS A 193 -4.32 -5.37 24.45
CA LYS A 193 -3.08 -4.60 24.41
C LYS A 193 -2.82 -4.14 22.97
N TRP A 194 -2.18 -3.00 22.82
CA TRP A 194 -1.88 -2.42 21.51
C TRP A 194 -0.49 -1.79 21.52
N SER A 195 0.08 -1.60 20.33
CA SER A 195 1.32 -0.85 20.14
C SER A 195 1.29 -0.15 18.78
N THR A 196 1.90 1.02 18.73
CA THR A 196 2.28 1.68 17.46
C THR A 196 3.69 1.25 17.06
N PHE A 197 3.96 1.29 15.76
CA PHE A 197 5.25 0.92 15.19
C PHE A 197 5.75 2.01 14.26
N GLN A 198 6.98 2.47 14.50
CA GLN A 198 7.71 3.32 13.56
C GLN A 198 8.34 2.41 12.50
N SER A 199 7.57 2.15 11.44
CA SER A 199 7.99 1.34 10.30
C SER A 199 7.88 2.14 9.02
N GLY A 200 8.76 1.95 8.06
CA GLY A 200 8.71 2.69 6.81
C GLY A 200 9.83 2.27 5.86
N GLY A 201 9.89 2.91 4.69
CA GLY A 201 10.83 2.54 3.63
C GLY A 201 10.38 1.28 2.88
N ILE A 202 11.32 0.71 2.11
CA ILE A 202 11.07 -0.43 1.23
C ILE A 202 11.52 -1.72 1.92
N ALA A 203 10.63 -2.70 2.04
CA ALA A 203 10.99 -4.00 2.58
C ALA A 203 12.06 -4.67 1.71
N LEU A 204 13.00 -5.36 2.36
CA LEU A 204 14.02 -6.12 1.66
C LEU A 204 13.36 -7.33 0.98
N GLY A 205 13.39 -7.38 -0.35
CA GLY A 205 12.97 -8.57 -1.08
C GLY A 205 14.07 -9.63 -1.06
N THR A 206 13.71 -10.90 -1.20
CA THR A 206 14.66 -12.04 -1.16
C THR A 206 15.80 -11.89 -2.17
N THR A 207 15.53 -11.42 -3.38
CA THR A 207 16.57 -11.16 -4.41
C THR A 207 17.53 -10.04 -4.01
N VAL A 208 17.07 -9.05 -3.24
CA VAL A 208 17.88 -7.90 -2.82
C VAL A 208 18.67 -8.24 -1.56
N GLU A 209 18.19 -9.18 -0.75
CA GLU A 209 18.86 -9.63 0.48
C GLU A 209 20.24 -10.22 0.22
N ASP A 210 20.36 -11.15 -0.73
CA ASP A 210 21.66 -11.73 -1.08
C ASP A 210 22.65 -10.69 -1.60
N ALA A 211 22.17 -9.76 -2.42
CA ALA A 211 22.98 -8.67 -2.96
C ALA A 211 23.42 -7.70 -1.86
N LEU A 212 22.52 -7.39 -0.92
CA LEU A 212 22.81 -6.58 0.26
C LEU A 212 23.87 -7.24 1.14
N LEU A 213 23.74 -8.54 1.43
CA LEU A 213 24.68 -9.31 2.24
C LEU A 213 26.08 -9.32 1.60
N ARG A 214 26.16 -9.63 0.30
CA ARG A 214 27.44 -9.56 -0.44
C ARG A 214 28.09 -8.19 -0.37
N LEU A 215 27.29 -7.13 -0.38
CA LEU A 215 27.78 -5.76 -0.35
C LEU A 215 28.30 -5.35 1.03
N ILE A 216 27.55 -5.64 2.09
CA ILE A 216 27.90 -5.24 3.47
C ILE A 216 29.04 -6.09 4.06
N GLU A 217 29.23 -7.32 3.57
CA GLU A 217 30.32 -8.21 3.99
C GLU A 217 31.62 -7.98 3.19
N SER A 218 31.56 -7.25 2.07
CA SER A 218 32.71 -7.02 1.19
C SER A 218 33.67 -5.97 1.75
N THR A 219 34.97 -6.22 1.59
CA THR A 219 36.03 -5.22 1.80
C THR A 219 36.26 -4.34 0.58
N ASP A 220 35.66 -4.66 -0.57
CA ASP A 220 35.66 -3.88 -1.81
C ASP A 220 34.25 -3.79 -2.40
N PRO A 221 33.41 -2.85 -1.90
CA PRO A 221 32.03 -2.68 -2.36
C PRO A 221 31.94 -2.29 -3.84
N LYS A 222 32.93 -1.60 -4.39
CA LYS A 222 32.90 -1.11 -5.78
C LYS A 222 32.94 -2.26 -6.77
N THR A 223 33.80 -3.25 -6.56
CA THR A 223 33.86 -4.45 -7.42
C THR A 223 32.57 -5.26 -7.33
N VAL A 224 31.97 -5.37 -6.13
CA VAL A 224 30.69 -6.07 -5.94
C VAL A 224 29.56 -5.36 -6.69
N ILE A 225 29.45 -4.03 -6.55
CA ILE A 225 28.44 -3.21 -7.24
C ILE A 225 28.53 -3.37 -8.76
N ASN A 226 29.74 -3.31 -9.32
CA ASN A 226 29.96 -3.46 -10.76
C ASN A 226 29.69 -4.87 -11.29
N GLY A 227 29.65 -5.87 -10.40
CA GLY A 227 29.34 -7.26 -10.74
C GLY A 227 27.85 -7.60 -10.72
N PHE A 228 26.97 -6.70 -10.24
CA PHE A 228 25.54 -6.94 -10.27
C PHE A 228 24.98 -6.80 -11.68
N ASP A 229 24.02 -7.65 -12.02
CA ASP A 229 23.20 -7.42 -13.20
C ASP A 229 22.37 -6.11 -13.04
N PRO A 230 21.96 -5.47 -14.14
CA PRO A 230 21.26 -4.18 -14.08
C PRO A 230 19.97 -4.17 -13.26
N GLU A 231 19.24 -5.30 -13.21
CA GLU A 231 17.98 -5.38 -12.47
C GLU A 231 18.24 -5.45 -10.96
N THR A 232 19.11 -6.35 -10.53
CA THR A 232 19.49 -6.51 -9.12
C THR A 232 20.13 -5.23 -8.59
N GLY A 233 21.06 -4.63 -9.35
CA GLY A 233 21.72 -3.39 -8.97
C GLY A 233 20.76 -2.22 -8.78
N ARG A 234 19.79 -2.04 -9.69
CA ARG A 234 18.75 -1.00 -9.57
C ARG A 234 17.81 -1.23 -8.39
N ARG A 235 17.41 -2.47 -8.14
CA ARG A 235 16.57 -2.83 -6.98
C ARG A 235 17.31 -2.56 -5.67
N LEU A 236 18.59 -2.93 -5.59
CA LEU A 236 19.44 -2.67 -4.43
C LEU A 236 19.64 -1.16 -4.20
N ALA A 237 19.93 -0.39 -5.27
CA ALA A 237 20.05 1.06 -5.17
C ALA A 237 18.73 1.72 -4.72
N THR A 238 17.59 1.22 -5.20
CA THR A 238 16.26 1.71 -4.79
C THR A 238 15.99 1.42 -3.32
N TYR A 239 16.28 0.20 -2.84
CA TYR A 239 16.20 -0.14 -1.43
C TYR A 239 17.13 0.75 -0.59
N TRP A 240 18.40 0.92 -0.97
CA TRP A 240 19.37 1.68 -0.18
C TRP A 240 19.04 3.18 -0.07
N ARG A 241 18.33 3.76 -1.03
CA ARG A 241 17.82 5.13 -0.95
C ARG A 241 16.71 5.30 0.10
N GLN A 242 15.94 4.24 0.36
CA GLN A 242 14.82 4.23 1.30
C GLN A 242 14.74 2.89 2.03
N PRO A 243 15.75 2.55 2.86
CA PRO A 243 15.84 1.23 3.47
C PRO A 243 14.66 1.02 4.39
N GLY A 244 14.08 -0.18 4.31
CA GLY A 244 13.01 -0.58 5.21
C GLY A 244 13.49 -0.53 6.66
N TYR A 245 12.68 0.00 7.56
CA TYR A 245 12.91 -0.05 9.00
C TYR A 245 11.63 -0.43 9.73
N GLY A 246 11.77 -0.91 10.96
CA GLY A 246 10.64 -1.37 11.77
C GLY A 246 10.05 -2.68 11.27
N LEU A 247 8.74 -2.81 11.42
CA LEU A 247 8.02 -4.06 11.19
C LEU A 247 7.18 -3.99 9.91
N PHE A 248 7.22 -5.07 9.14
CA PHE A 248 6.46 -5.23 7.90
C PHE A 248 5.52 -6.42 7.99
N PHE A 249 4.45 -6.38 7.19
CA PHE A 249 3.43 -7.41 7.12
C PHE A 249 3.01 -7.68 5.66
N ASP A 250 2.84 -8.95 5.32
CA ASP A 250 2.32 -9.42 4.03
C ASP A 250 0.82 -9.71 4.15
N PRO A 251 -0.05 -8.85 3.62
CA PRO A 251 -1.49 -9.03 3.72
C PRO A 251 -2.03 -10.26 2.97
N THR A 252 -1.23 -10.85 2.07
CA THR A 252 -1.60 -12.02 1.26
C THR A 252 -1.33 -13.36 1.92
N ARG A 253 -0.60 -13.37 3.04
CA ARG A 253 -0.31 -14.59 3.81
C ARG A 253 -1.15 -14.62 5.08
N ASN A 254 -1.71 -15.79 5.42
CA ASN A 254 -2.52 -15.92 6.63
C ASN A 254 -1.61 -16.03 7.85
N HIS A 255 -0.63 -16.93 7.78
CA HIS A 255 0.41 -17.12 8.79
C HIS A 255 1.78 -16.92 8.13
N ASP A 256 2.85 -16.82 8.92
CA ASP A 256 4.19 -16.45 8.42
C ASP A 256 4.19 -15.15 7.58
N ALA A 257 3.39 -14.19 8.03
CA ALA A 257 3.10 -12.95 7.31
C ALA A 257 3.97 -11.77 7.75
N TRP A 258 4.87 -11.97 8.72
CA TRP A 258 5.62 -10.87 9.34
C TRP A 258 7.07 -10.84 8.86
N PHE A 259 7.61 -9.64 8.71
CA PHE A 259 9.02 -9.44 8.42
C PHE A 259 9.56 -8.29 9.27
N GLN A 260 10.58 -8.57 10.08
CA GLN A 260 11.27 -7.56 10.88
C GLN A 260 12.45 -7.04 10.08
N SER A 261 12.44 -5.76 9.71
CA SER A 261 13.62 -5.17 9.10
C SER A 261 14.71 -4.99 10.16
N VAL A 262 15.95 -5.25 9.75
CA VAL A 262 17.15 -5.02 10.55
C VAL A 262 17.93 -3.88 9.90
N PRO A 263 18.23 -2.80 10.63
CA PRO A 263 18.96 -1.66 10.08
C PRO A 263 20.30 -2.09 9.45
N VAL A 264 20.56 -1.60 8.25
CA VAL A 264 21.81 -1.88 7.50
C VAL A 264 23.05 -1.35 8.25
N SER A 265 22.90 -0.28 9.02
CA SER A 265 23.96 0.31 9.86
C SER A 265 24.48 -0.62 10.95
N GLU A 266 23.67 -1.59 11.39
CA GLU A 266 24.10 -2.61 12.36
C GLU A 266 24.86 -3.77 11.69
N ARG A 267 24.84 -3.85 10.35
CA ARG A 267 25.36 -4.99 9.57
C ARG A 267 26.60 -4.66 8.73
N SER A 268 26.97 -3.39 8.55
CA SER A 268 28.06 -2.97 7.66
C SER A 268 29.23 -2.35 8.41
N LYS A 269 30.46 -2.65 7.96
CA LYS A 269 31.71 -1.97 8.39
C LYS A 269 32.06 -0.74 7.53
N VAL A 270 31.34 -0.54 6.42
CA VAL A 270 31.55 0.54 5.45
C VAL A 270 30.48 1.62 5.63
N SER A 271 30.83 2.88 5.38
CA SER A 271 29.90 4.00 5.45
C SER A 271 28.72 3.81 4.48
N ALA A 272 27.50 3.96 4.99
CA ALA A 272 26.29 3.84 4.17
C ALA A 272 26.23 4.88 3.04
N ASP A 273 26.84 6.05 3.24
CA ASP A 273 26.89 7.14 2.27
C ASP A 273 27.84 6.83 1.11
N GLU A 274 28.97 6.17 1.39
CA GLU A 274 29.92 5.73 0.35
C GLU A 274 29.29 4.69 -0.57
N ILE A 275 28.59 3.71 0.02
CA ILE A 275 27.86 2.69 -0.73
C ILE A 275 26.74 3.33 -1.57
N LEU A 276 25.98 4.26 -1.00
CA LEU A 276 24.91 4.94 -1.73
C LEU A 276 25.47 5.76 -2.91
N THR A 277 26.62 6.41 -2.72
CA THR A 277 27.30 7.15 -3.79
C THR A 277 27.68 6.22 -4.93
N LEU A 278 28.35 5.11 -4.65
CA LEU A 278 28.73 4.12 -5.66
C LEU A 278 27.52 3.50 -6.37
N LEU A 279 26.46 3.17 -5.61
CA LEU A 279 25.21 2.65 -6.19
C LEU A 279 24.52 3.67 -7.10
N ASN A 280 24.57 4.96 -6.78
CA ASN A 280 24.01 6.01 -7.63
C ASN A 280 24.86 6.27 -8.88
N GLU A 281 26.18 6.10 -8.80
CA GLU A 281 27.07 6.18 -9.96
C GLU A 281 26.84 5.02 -10.94
N THR A 282 26.78 3.79 -10.43
CA THR A 282 26.63 2.59 -11.27
C THR A 282 25.17 2.36 -11.70
N PHE A 283 24.21 2.64 -10.81
CA PHE A 283 22.77 2.43 -11.02
C PHE A 283 22.00 3.72 -10.70
N PRO A 284 22.14 4.75 -11.55
CA PRO A 284 21.52 6.05 -11.31
C PRO A 284 20.00 5.92 -11.13
N PRO A 285 19.39 6.76 -10.28
CA PRO A 285 17.96 6.74 -10.08
C PRO A 285 17.28 6.96 -11.43
N VAL A 286 16.38 6.05 -11.79
CA VAL A 286 15.51 6.24 -12.95
C VAL A 286 14.60 7.43 -12.62
N PRO A 287 14.63 8.52 -13.39
CA PRO A 287 13.83 9.71 -13.09
C PRO A 287 12.35 9.32 -12.95
N GLN A 288 11.73 9.57 -11.79
CA GLN A 288 10.32 9.24 -11.59
C GLN A 288 9.43 10.35 -12.18
N GLY A 289 8.48 9.96 -13.02
CA GLY A 289 7.59 10.87 -13.74
C GLY A 289 8.24 11.53 -14.96
N ASP A 290 7.41 12.19 -15.76
CA ASP A 290 7.81 12.85 -17.00
C ASP A 290 8.67 14.10 -16.71
N ALA A 291 8.33 14.83 -15.64
CA ALA A 291 9.08 15.98 -15.15
C ALA A 291 10.56 15.71 -14.86
N ALA A 292 10.85 14.59 -14.20
CA ALA A 292 12.23 14.23 -13.89
C ALA A 292 12.97 13.72 -15.15
N ALA A 293 12.28 12.99 -16.03
CA ALA A 293 12.86 12.48 -17.27
C ALA A 293 13.23 13.61 -18.25
N GLU A 294 12.39 14.64 -18.37
CA GLU A 294 12.70 15.81 -19.21
C GLU A 294 13.83 16.70 -18.67
N ARG A 295 14.08 16.67 -17.35
CA ARG A 295 15.21 17.39 -16.72
C ARG A 295 16.53 16.64 -16.80
N SER A 296 16.49 15.36 -17.17
CA SER A 296 17.70 14.54 -17.30
C SER A 296 18.50 15.00 -18.51
N GLU A 297 19.83 14.93 -18.44
CA GLU A 297 20.68 15.27 -19.59
C GLU A 297 20.51 14.21 -20.69
N PRO A 298 19.95 14.55 -21.86
CA PRO A 298 19.74 13.61 -22.94
C PRO A 298 21.02 13.45 -23.77
N ASP A 299 21.13 12.35 -24.51
CA ASP A 299 22.10 12.22 -25.60
C ASP A 299 21.55 12.89 -26.87
N PRO A 300 22.17 13.96 -27.39
CA PRO A 300 21.68 14.63 -28.60
C PRO A 300 21.52 13.70 -29.81
N ASP A 301 22.38 12.69 -29.94
CA ASP A 301 22.36 11.76 -31.07
C ASP A 301 21.18 10.79 -30.94
N GLU A 302 20.91 10.27 -29.74
CA GLU A 302 19.73 9.42 -29.49
C GLU A 302 18.42 10.20 -29.65
N VAL A 303 18.38 11.48 -29.23
CA VAL A 303 17.19 12.32 -29.40
C VAL A 303 16.81 12.43 -30.87
N GLU A 304 17.78 12.60 -31.77
CA GLU A 304 17.51 12.68 -33.21
C GLU A 304 17.00 11.35 -33.77
N VAL A 305 17.58 10.22 -33.33
CA VAL A 305 17.08 8.88 -33.68
C VAL A 305 15.62 8.70 -33.26
N PHE A 306 15.26 9.13 -32.04
CA PHE A 306 13.88 9.03 -31.56
C PHE A 306 12.93 10.00 -32.28
N ARG A 307 13.37 11.20 -32.69
CA ARG A 307 12.57 12.10 -33.53
C ARG A 307 12.24 11.47 -34.87
N ASP A 308 13.24 10.87 -35.51
CA ASP A 308 13.07 10.13 -36.74
C ASP A 308 12.10 8.96 -36.58
N GLN A 309 12.19 8.23 -35.47
CA GLN A 309 11.30 7.12 -35.14
C GLN A 309 9.84 7.59 -35.02
N ILE A 310 9.60 8.70 -34.30
CA ILE A 310 8.29 9.35 -34.18
C ILE A 310 7.71 9.71 -35.55
N GLN A 311 8.53 10.27 -36.46
CA GLN A 311 8.08 10.65 -37.81
C GLN A 311 7.65 9.43 -38.64
N ARG A 312 8.30 8.27 -38.42
CA ARG A 312 7.93 6.99 -39.05
C ARG A 312 6.71 6.33 -38.40
N ARG A 313 6.13 6.95 -37.37
CA ARG A 313 5.02 6.41 -36.54
C ARG A 313 5.36 5.08 -35.86
N ASP A 314 6.64 4.89 -35.57
CA ASP A 314 7.12 3.84 -34.69
C ASP A 314 7.26 4.46 -33.30
N PHE A 315 6.51 3.94 -32.34
CA PHE A 315 6.41 4.53 -31.00
C PHE A 315 6.95 3.62 -29.90
N GLU A 316 7.52 2.46 -30.26
CA GLU A 316 7.99 1.48 -29.32
C GLU A 316 9.38 1.84 -28.78
N VAL A 317 9.53 1.87 -27.46
CA VAL A 317 10.84 1.94 -26.81
C VAL A 317 10.95 0.76 -25.85
N PRO A 318 11.68 -0.31 -26.20
CA PRO A 318 11.76 -1.51 -25.37
C PRO A 318 12.35 -1.25 -23.98
N ASP A 319 11.94 -2.04 -22.98
CA ASP A 319 12.54 -1.96 -21.64
C ASP A 319 14.02 -2.36 -21.59
N SER A 320 14.45 -3.22 -22.52
CA SER A 320 15.84 -3.74 -22.61
C SER A 320 16.87 -2.68 -23.00
N THR A 321 16.46 -1.53 -23.52
CA THR A 321 17.34 -0.42 -23.92
C THR A 321 17.31 0.77 -22.95
N ALA A 322 16.48 0.74 -21.90
CA ALA A 322 16.25 1.87 -21.02
C ALA A 322 17.38 2.05 -19.98
N THR A 323 18.49 2.68 -20.39
CA THR A 323 19.35 3.41 -19.46
C THR A 323 18.68 4.74 -19.08
N VAL A 324 19.11 5.38 -17.99
CA VAL A 324 18.59 6.72 -17.61
C VAL A 324 18.78 7.73 -18.75
N LYS A 325 19.92 7.63 -19.45
CA LYS A 325 20.25 8.46 -20.61
C LYS A 325 19.27 8.23 -21.75
N THR A 326 19.06 6.96 -22.15
CA THR A 326 18.13 6.60 -23.24
C THR A 326 16.69 6.98 -22.93
N ARG A 327 16.23 6.82 -21.68
CA ARG A 327 14.90 7.31 -21.28
C ARG A 327 14.82 8.84 -21.36
N GLY A 328 15.84 9.56 -20.89
CA GLY A 328 15.92 11.02 -21.00
C GLY A 328 15.88 11.50 -22.45
N SER A 329 16.65 10.86 -23.34
CA SER A 329 16.67 11.13 -24.78
C SER A 329 15.31 10.89 -25.44
N ALA A 330 14.68 9.75 -25.15
CA ALA A 330 13.36 9.39 -25.68
C ALA A 330 12.27 10.36 -25.17
N GLN A 331 12.28 10.65 -23.86
CA GLN A 331 11.37 11.64 -23.27
C GLN A 331 11.55 13.02 -23.92
N LYS A 332 12.78 13.44 -24.17
CA LYS A 332 13.06 14.73 -24.79
C LYS A 332 12.48 14.83 -26.20
N ALA A 333 12.65 13.79 -27.03
CA ALA A 333 12.08 13.73 -28.37
C ALA A 333 10.54 13.77 -28.34
N PHE A 334 9.93 12.94 -27.48
CA PHE A 334 8.48 12.94 -27.26
C PHE A 334 7.97 14.31 -26.77
N ALA A 335 8.63 14.89 -25.78
CA ALA A 335 8.21 16.14 -25.17
C ALA A 335 8.29 17.33 -26.13
N ASP A 336 9.34 17.39 -26.95
CA ASP A 336 9.48 18.41 -27.99
C ASP A 336 8.29 18.35 -28.97
N GLN A 337 7.89 17.14 -29.38
CA GLN A 337 6.76 16.94 -30.28
C GLN A 337 5.42 17.33 -29.63
N VAL A 338 5.16 16.86 -28.40
CA VAL A 338 3.92 17.18 -27.66
C VAL A 338 3.83 18.69 -27.41
N LYS A 339 4.86 19.31 -26.85
CA LYS A 339 4.86 20.77 -26.58
C LYS A 339 4.66 21.57 -27.86
N THR A 340 5.25 21.14 -28.97
CA THR A 340 5.02 21.76 -30.28
C THR A 340 3.56 21.64 -30.73
N ASN A 341 2.93 20.48 -30.57
CA ASN A 341 1.52 20.25 -30.92
C ASN A 341 0.57 21.16 -30.13
N TYR A 342 0.91 21.51 -28.89
CA TYR A 342 0.16 22.45 -28.05
C TYR A 342 0.62 23.92 -28.19
N GLY A 343 1.57 24.22 -29.08
CA GLY A 343 2.10 25.58 -29.25
C GLY A 343 2.81 26.13 -28.01
N PHE A 344 3.47 25.25 -27.24
CA PHE A 344 4.11 25.55 -25.96
C PHE A 344 3.14 26.22 -24.98
N ARG A 345 1.95 25.63 -24.84
CA ARG A 345 0.91 26.08 -23.91
C ARG A 345 0.36 24.91 -23.12
N CYS A 346 0.21 25.09 -21.81
CA CYS A 346 -0.50 24.15 -20.96
C CYS A 346 -1.96 24.01 -21.43
N ALA A 347 -2.38 22.77 -21.66
CA ALA A 347 -3.71 22.42 -22.16
C ALA A 347 -4.84 22.77 -21.18
N ILE A 348 -4.54 22.94 -19.89
CA ILE A 348 -5.52 23.23 -18.84
C ILE A 348 -5.45 24.71 -18.43
N THR A 349 -4.29 25.16 -17.96
CA THR A 349 -4.13 26.50 -17.37
C THR A 349 -3.82 27.59 -18.38
N GLY A 350 -3.46 27.24 -19.62
CA GLY A 350 -3.03 28.20 -20.63
C GLY A 350 -1.65 28.83 -20.41
N ILE A 351 -0.89 28.42 -19.38
CA ILE A 351 0.49 28.87 -19.13
C ILE A 351 1.36 28.65 -20.37
N VAL A 352 2.20 29.62 -20.72
CA VAL A 352 3.11 29.57 -21.88
C VAL A 352 4.59 29.63 -21.51
N THR A 353 4.89 29.86 -20.22
CA THR A 353 6.27 29.90 -19.73
C THR A 353 6.87 28.50 -19.79
N LYS A 354 7.82 28.28 -20.71
CA LYS A 354 8.34 26.96 -21.07
C LYS A 354 8.86 26.13 -19.88
N ASP A 355 9.50 26.78 -18.91
CA ASP A 355 10.07 26.13 -17.73
C ASP A 355 9.01 25.48 -16.81
N PHE A 356 7.74 25.90 -16.96
CA PHE A 356 6.61 25.33 -16.23
C PHE A 356 5.89 24.24 -17.01
N LEU A 357 6.27 23.97 -18.26
CA LEU A 357 5.59 23.03 -19.13
C LEU A 357 6.24 21.66 -19.11
N ILE A 358 5.40 20.63 -19.10
CA ILE A 358 5.80 19.24 -19.20
C ILE A 358 4.92 18.50 -20.20
N ALA A 359 5.49 17.52 -20.89
CA ALA A 359 4.73 16.58 -21.72
C ALA A 359 4.38 15.36 -20.86
N ALA A 360 3.18 15.40 -20.30
CA ALA A 360 2.65 14.35 -19.46
C ALA A 360 2.12 13.19 -20.30
N HIS A 361 2.53 11.97 -19.97
CA HIS A 361 1.97 10.75 -20.54
C HIS A 361 0.57 10.47 -19.99
N ILE A 362 -0.37 10.17 -20.88
CA ILE A 362 -1.72 9.72 -20.51
C ILE A 362 -1.63 8.31 -19.94
N VAL A 363 -1.17 7.35 -20.74
CA VAL A 363 -0.79 6.02 -20.27
C VAL A 363 0.67 6.09 -19.83
N PRO A 364 0.98 5.83 -18.55
CA PRO A 364 2.33 5.99 -18.02
C PRO A 364 3.37 5.19 -18.80
N TRP A 365 4.57 5.75 -18.95
CA TRP A 365 5.73 5.13 -19.61
C TRP A 365 5.94 3.65 -19.24
N SER A 366 5.78 3.30 -17.97
CA SER A 366 6.00 1.95 -17.44
C SER A 366 4.91 0.93 -17.77
N LYS A 367 3.78 1.36 -18.32
CA LYS A 367 2.61 0.50 -18.55
C LYS A 367 2.51 -0.07 -19.96
N ASP A 368 3.14 0.57 -20.93
CA ASP A 368 3.05 0.15 -22.33
C ASP A 368 4.22 0.67 -23.14
N GLN A 369 5.13 -0.22 -23.54
CA GLN A 369 6.31 0.16 -24.30
C GLN A 369 6.00 0.59 -25.73
N THR A 370 4.87 0.17 -26.29
CA THR A 370 4.52 0.34 -27.72
C THR A 370 4.05 1.74 -28.08
N ILE A 371 3.75 2.57 -27.07
CA ILE A 371 3.15 3.91 -27.23
C ILE A 371 3.95 5.00 -26.51
N ARG A 372 5.20 4.72 -26.16
CA ARG A 372 6.07 5.62 -25.38
C ARG A 372 6.43 6.90 -26.12
N LEU A 373 6.51 6.85 -27.44
CA LEU A 373 6.79 8.03 -28.26
C LEU A 373 5.56 8.55 -29.01
N ASP A 374 4.38 7.97 -28.80
CA ASP A 374 3.14 8.37 -29.50
C ASP A 374 2.67 9.73 -28.98
N PRO A 375 2.71 10.83 -29.77
CA PRO A 375 2.29 12.14 -29.29
C PRO A 375 0.82 12.21 -28.90
N SER A 376 -0.02 11.31 -29.42
CA SER A 376 -1.43 11.18 -28.98
C SER A 376 -1.56 10.57 -27.57
N ASN A 377 -0.47 10.04 -27.00
CA ASN A 377 -0.33 9.65 -25.60
C ASN A 377 0.20 10.80 -24.72
N GLY A 378 0.34 12.02 -25.26
CA GLY A 378 0.90 13.16 -24.56
C GLY A 378 -0.07 14.33 -24.40
N ILE A 379 0.02 14.99 -23.24
CA ILE A 379 -0.66 16.26 -22.97
C ILE A 379 0.37 17.26 -22.46
N CYS A 380 0.40 18.46 -23.03
CA CYS A 380 1.23 19.54 -22.49
C CYS A 380 0.54 20.12 -21.24
N LEU A 381 1.12 19.91 -20.05
CA LEU A 381 0.59 20.36 -18.78
C LEU A 381 1.56 21.30 -18.06
N SER A 382 1.06 22.03 -17.07
CA SER A 382 1.91 22.71 -16.10
C SER A 382 2.35 21.73 -15.01
N LEU A 383 3.44 22.02 -14.28
CA LEU A 383 3.94 21.14 -13.21
C LEU A 383 2.88 20.73 -12.17
N ILE A 384 2.00 21.66 -11.77
CA ILE A 384 0.92 21.37 -10.82
C ILE A 384 -0.12 20.44 -11.45
N MET A 385 -0.54 20.72 -12.68
CA MET A 385 -1.55 19.91 -13.38
C MET A 385 -1.03 18.52 -13.73
N ASP A 386 0.23 18.41 -14.11
CA ASP A 386 0.91 17.13 -14.31
C ASP A 386 0.91 16.30 -13.04
N ARG A 387 1.29 16.89 -11.91
CA ARG A 387 1.28 16.16 -10.63
C ARG A 387 -0.13 15.75 -10.20
N ALA A 388 -1.12 16.64 -10.38
CA ALA A 388 -2.52 16.34 -10.09
C ALA A 388 -3.04 15.21 -10.99
N PHE A 389 -2.70 15.24 -12.28
CA PHE A 389 -3.06 14.21 -13.24
C PHE A 389 -2.38 12.89 -12.91
N GLU A 390 -1.06 12.88 -12.67
CA GLU A 390 -0.22 11.73 -12.34
C GLU A 390 -0.72 10.98 -11.09
N LYS A 391 -1.16 11.73 -10.08
CA LYS A 391 -1.66 11.18 -8.80
C LYS A 391 -3.17 10.92 -8.79
N GLY A 392 -3.87 11.24 -9.88
CA GLY A 392 -5.29 10.99 -10.02
C GLY A 392 -6.19 11.95 -9.26
N PHE A 393 -5.69 13.11 -8.82
CA PHE A 393 -6.53 14.22 -8.36
C PHE A 393 -7.28 14.89 -9.51
N LEU A 394 -6.73 14.77 -10.73
CA LEU A 394 -7.31 15.29 -11.96
C LEU A 394 -7.45 14.15 -12.96
N LEU A 395 -8.64 13.99 -13.52
CA LEU A 395 -8.96 13.06 -14.59
C LEU A 395 -9.51 13.81 -15.81
N ILE A 396 -9.43 13.18 -16.96
CA ILE A 396 -9.97 13.70 -18.23
C ILE A 396 -10.92 12.65 -18.79
N GLU A 397 -12.16 13.06 -19.04
CA GLU A 397 -13.24 12.23 -19.60
C GLU A 397 -13.08 12.08 -21.12
N ASP A 398 -13.90 11.21 -21.72
CA ASP A 398 -13.81 10.86 -23.15
C ASP A 398 -14.15 12.02 -24.08
N ASP A 399 -14.96 12.94 -23.59
CA ASP A 399 -15.28 14.18 -24.26
C ASP A 399 -14.30 15.32 -23.93
N TYR A 400 -13.16 14.99 -23.29
CA TYR A 400 -12.12 15.91 -22.83
C TYR A 400 -12.53 16.84 -21.69
N THR A 401 -13.61 16.54 -20.97
CA THR A 401 -13.95 17.26 -19.74
C THR A 401 -12.95 16.92 -18.63
N ILE A 402 -12.47 17.94 -17.94
CA ILE A 402 -11.61 17.81 -16.77
C ILE A 402 -12.49 17.54 -15.55
N ARG A 403 -12.12 16.55 -14.75
CA ARG A 403 -12.78 16.20 -13.49
C ARG A 403 -11.78 16.20 -12.36
N ILE A 404 -12.14 16.83 -11.25
CA ILE A 404 -11.33 16.85 -10.04
C ILE A 404 -11.92 15.88 -9.01
N ASP A 405 -11.05 15.09 -8.39
CA ASP A 405 -11.41 14.20 -7.28
C ASP A 405 -11.37 14.98 -5.96
N TRP A 406 -12.53 15.54 -5.59
CA TRP A 406 -12.69 16.36 -4.39
C TRP A 406 -12.46 15.58 -3.10
N ASP A 407 -12.83 14.30 -3.07
CA ASP A 407 -12.66 13.44 -1.90
C ASP A 407 -11.17 13.19 -1.62
N LYS A 408 -10.37 13.04 -2.67
CA LYS A 408 -8.92 12.86 -2.56
C LYS A 408 -8.19 14.12 -2.10
N ILE A 409 -8.70 15.30 -2.44
CA ILE A 409 -8.10 16.58 -2.01
C ILE A 409 -8.42 16.86 -0.53
N GLY A 410 -9.63 16.53 -0.07
CA GLY A 410 -10.05 16.81 1.30
C GLY A 410 -10.00 18.30 1.64
N ASP A 411 -9.48 18.63 2.82
CA ASP A 411 -9.49 20.00 3.37
C ASP A 411 -8.25 20.85 2.98
N ASP A 412 -7.47 20.45 1.95
CA ASP A 412 -6.32 21.23 1.47
C ASP A 412 -6.78 22.45 0.65
N GLU A 413 -7.07 23.55 1.33
CA GLU A 413 -7.50 24.83 0.72
C GLU A 413 -6.52 25.34 -0.35
N GLY A 414 -5.22 25.11 -0.14
CA GLY A 414 -4.17 25.51 -1.08
C GLY A 414 -4.35 24.80 -2.41
N LEU A 415 -4.48 23.47 -2.39
CA LEU A 415 -4.68 22.67 -3.59
C LEU A 415 -6.07 22.89 -4.21
N LEU A 416 -7.11 23.01 -3.39
CA LEU A 416 -8.47 23.33 -3.84
C LEU A 416 -8.47 24.60 -4.71
N SER A 417 -7.84 25.68 -4.23
CA SER A 417 -7.79 26.95 -4.96
C SER A 417 -7.11 26.85 -6.32
N GLN A 418 -6.16 25.91 -6.49
CA GLN A 418 -5.42 25.70 -7.73
C GLN A 418 -6.19 24.86 -8.74
N LEU A 419 -7.05 23.94 -8.29
CA LEU A 419 -7.73 22.97 -9.16
C LEU A 419 -9.21 23.31 -9.44
N ALA A 420 -9.91 23.92 -8.48
CA ALA A 420 -11.32 24.31 -8.57
C ALA A 420 -11.74 25.06 -9.83
N PRO A 421 -10.93 26.00 -10.36
CA PRO A 421 -11.33 26.71 -11.57
C PRO A 421 -11.50 25.80 -12.80
N TYR A 422 -10.86 24.63 -12.83
CA TYR A 422 -10.76 23.79 -14.03
C TYR A 422 -11.73 22.61 -14.03
N ASP A 423 -12.40 22.31 -12.91
CA ASP A 423 -13.39 21.23 -12.87
C ASP A 423 -14.57 21.53 -13.80
N GLY A 424 -14.95 20.54 -14.60
CA GLY A 424 -16.00 20.67 -15.63
C GLY A 424 -15.59 21.44 -16.89
N GLN A 425 -14.38 22.00 -16.97
CA GLN A 425 -13.90 22.65 -18.18
C GLN A 425 -13.42 21.63 -19.22
N LYS A 426 -13.34 22.06 -20.49
CA LYS A 426 -12.76 21.26 -21.56
C LYS A 426 -11.25 21.46 -21.63
N LEU A 427 -10.51 20.38 -21.84
CA LEU A 427 -9.12 20.44 -22.23
C LEU A 427 -8.96 21.23 -23.53
N ASN A 428 -7.98 22.14 -23.59
CA ASN A 428 -7.63 22.80 -24.85
C ASN A 428 -6.95 21.78 -25.77
N ALA A 429 -7.55 21.49 -26.91
CA ALA A 429 -7.03 20.51 -27.86
C ALA A 429 -5.72 20.99 -28.52
N PRO A 430 -4.78 20.07 -28.84
CA PRO A 430 -3.60 20.41 -29.62
C PRO A 430 -3.94 20.63 -31.09
N ALA A 431 -3.04 21.31 -31.81
CA ALA A 431 -3.17 21.50 -33.26
C ALA A 431 -2.99 20.20 -34.06
N LYS A 432 -2.29 19.21 -33.50
CA LYS A 432 -2.01 17.90 -34.11
C LYS A 432 -1.99 16.81 -33.04
N GLU A 433 -2.28 15.56 -33.44
CA GLU A 433 -2.19 14.37 -32.58
C GLU A 433 -3.00 14.53 -31.28
N VAL A 434 -4.32 14.68 -31.43
CA VAL A 434 -5.26 14.83 -30.30
C VAL A 434 -5.19 13.60 -29.39
N PRO A 435 -5.25 13.77 -28.05
CA PRO A 435 -5.30 12.66 -27.11
C PRO A 435 -6.31 11.58 -27.50
N LYS A 436 -5.85 10.34 -27.65
CA LYS A 436 -6.72 9.20 -27.99
C LYS A 436 -7.63 8.89 -26.81
N VAL A 437 -8.93 8.78 -27.07
CA VAL A 437 -9.94 8.42 -26.06
C VAL A 437 -9.60 7.11 -25.35
N SER A 438 -9.12 6.10 -26.09
CA SER A 438 -8.70 4.82 -25.52
C SER A 438 -7.54 4.94 -24.51
N TYR A 439 -6.67 5.93 -24.64
CA TYR A 439 -5.62 6.20 -23.65
C TYR A 439 -6.19 6.86 -22.39
N LEU A 440 -7.13 7.79 -22.54
CA LEU A 440 -7.84 8.43 -21.42
C LEU A 440 -8.64 7.40 -20.61
N GLU A 441 -9.34 6.47 -21.28
CA GLU A 441 -10.03 5.34 -20.64
C GLU A 441 -9.06 4.46 -19.85
N ARG A 442 -7.92 4.10 -20.46
CA ARG A 442 -6.87 3.31 -19.77
C ARG A 442 -6.35 4.05 -18.55
N ARG A 443 -6.13 5.36 -18.65
CA ARG A 443 -5.68 6.19 -17.53
C ARG A 443 -6.66 6.14 -16.36
N ARG A 444 -7.96 6.33 -16.62
CA ARG A 444 -8.99 6.26 -15.56
C ARG A 444 -9.04 4.87 -14.90
N LYS A 445 -8.93 3.79 -15.68
CA LYS A 445 -8.84 2.42 -15.13
C LYS A 445 -7.60 2.21 -14.25
N ILE A 446 -6.45 2.74 -14.66
CA ILE A 446 -5.21 2.64 -13.87
C ILE A 446 -5.39 3.34 -12.52
N VAL A 447 -5.90 4.57 -12.51
CA VAL A 447 -6.09 5.34 -11.27
C VAL A 447 -7.00 4.59 -10.29
N VAL A 448 -8.17 4.12 -10.75
CA VAL A 448 -9.13 3.36 -9.92
C VAL A 448 -8.54 2.05 -9.39
N SER A 449 -7.68 1.36 -10.15
CA SER A 449 -7.05 0.10 -9.68
C SER A 449 -5.95 0.28 -8.63
N THR A 450 -5.56 1.53 -8.36
CA THR A 450 -4.50 1.86 -7.39
C THR A 450 -5.07 2.41 -6.08
N GLU A 451 -6.40 2.56 -6.00
CA GLU A 451 -7.19 2.89 -4.80
C GLU A 451 -7.79 1.60 -4.21
#